data_AF-A0A383DW96-F1
#
_entry.id   AF-A0A383DW96-F1
#
_cell.length_a   1.000
_cell.length_b   1.000
_cell.length_c   1.000
_cell.angle_alpha   90.00
_cell.angle_beta   90.00
_cell.angle_gamma   90.00
#
_symmetry.space_group_name_H-M   'P 1'
#
loop_
_entity.id
_entity.type
_entity.pdbx_description
1 polymer ?
#
loop_
_entity_poly.entity_id
_entity_poly.type
_entity_poly.pdbx_seq_one_letter_code
_entity_poly.pdbx_strand_id
1 'polypeptide(L)'
;MEKLGHIPRGVSSIVKKKSKINVKRIHAIETKVKHDVIAFLTSITEKAGIKARYLHQGMTSSDVLDTGFNIQLIQSGKILLKDIDKILTVLKKQAK
;
A
#
# COMPACT_ATOMS: atom_id res chain seq x y z
N MET A 1 16.52 -2.16 -2.48
CA MET A 1 17.43 -3.11 -1.82
C MET A 1 18.01 -4.16 -2.77
N GLU A 2 17.23 -4.96 -3.51
CA GLU A 2 17.80 -6.00 -4.41
C GLU A 2 18.76 -5.48 -5.49
N LYS A 3 18.36 -4.42 -6.21
CA LYS A 3 19.21 -3.82 -7.26
C LYS A 3 20.53 -3.29 -6.70
N LEU A 4 20.55 -2.94 -5.42
CA LEU A 4 21.72 -2.42 -4.71
C LEU A 4 22.54 -3.53 -4.03
N GLY A 5 22.14 -4.80 -4.17
CA GLY A 5 22.87 -5.94 -3.58
C GLY A 5 22.68 -6.13 -2.07
N HIS A 6 21.86 -5.33 -1.39
CA HIS A 6 21.68 -5.43 0.07
C HIS A 6 20.84 -6.64 0.52
N ILE A 7 20.02 -7.20 -0.35
CA ILE A 7 19.21 -8.40 -0.08
C ILE A 7 19.26 -9.36 -1.27
N PRO A 8 19.01 -10.67 -1.09
CA PRO A 8 19.05 -11.64 -2.18
C PRO A 8 18.13 -11.28 -3.35
N ARG A 9 18.59 -11.52 -4.59
CA ARG A 9 17.77 -11.29 -5.80
C ARG A 9 16.52 -12.17 -5.79
N GLY A 10 15.42 -11.64 -6.32
CA GLY A 10 14.15 -12.34 -6.49
C GLY A 10 13.24 -12.33 -5.25
N VAL A 11 13.63 -11.70 -4.15
CA VAL A 11 12.81 -11.58 -2.92
C VAL A 11 11.49 -10.86 -3.22
N SER A 12 11.53 -9.68 -3.80
CA SER A 12 10.42 -8.85 -4.25
C SER A 12 9.46 -9.59 -5.18
N SER A 13 9.98 -10.35 -6.14
CA SER A 13 9.16 -11.19 -7.03
C SER A 13 8.42 -12.29 -6.27
N ILE A 14 9.13 -13.02 -5.39
CA ILE A 14 8.53 -14.08 -4.56
C ILE A 14 7.46 -13.50 -3.63
N VAL A 15 7.79 -12.41 -2.92
CA VAL A 15 6.88 -11.74 -2.00
C VAL A 15 5.65 -11.25 -2.76
N LYS A 16 5.82 -10.53 -3.88
CA LYS A 16 4.71 -10.05 -4.70
C LYS A 16 3.80 -11.19 -5.18
N LYS A 17 4.36 -12.33 -5.58
CA LYS A 17 3.58 -13.47 -6.09
C LYS A 17 2.83 -14.22 -4.98
N LYS A 18 3.42 -14.35 -3.79
CA LYS A 18 2.87 -15.17 -2.70
C LYS A 18 2.02 -14.38 -1.71
N SER A 19 2.27 -13.09 -1.56
CA SER A 19 1.51 -12.20 -0.68
C SER A 19 0.04 -12.16 -1.11
N LYS A 20 -0.86 -12.36 -0.14
CA LYS A 20 -2.30 -12.17 -0.30
C LYS A 20 -2.81 -11.35 0.86
N ILE A 21 -3.57 -10.29 0.57
CA ILE A 21 -4.20 -9.47 1.60
C ILE A 21 -5.40 -10.22 2.16
N ASN A 22 -5.40 -10.43 3.47
CA ASN A 22 -6.56 -10.93 4.21
C ASN A 22 -6.84 -9.98 5.37
N VAL A 23 -7.79 -9.08 5.17
CA VAL A 23 -8.16 -8.01 6.13
C VAL A 23 -8.61 -8.61 7.47
N LYS A 24 -9.45 -9.66 7.45
CA LYS A 24 -9.90 -10.34 8.68
C LYS A 24 -8.71 -10.90 9.47
N ARG A 25 -7.72 -11.48 8.79
CA ARG A 25 -6.51 -12.00 9.45
C ARG A 25 -5.64 -10.89 10.03
N ILE A 26 -5.48 -9.78 9.31
CA ILE A 26 -4.72 -8.62 9.78
C ILE A 26 -5.33 -8.10 11.08
N HIS A 27 -6.65 -7.85 11.12
CA HIS A 27 -7.33 -7.40 12.34
C HIS A 27 -7.21 -8.42 13.48
N ALA A 28 -7.31 -9.73 13.19
CA ALA A 28 -7.14 -10.77 14.21
C ALA A 28 -5.71 -10.79 14.82
N ILE A 29 -4.69 -10.41 14.06
CA ILE A 29 -3.32 -10.25 14.58
C ILE A 29 -3.19 -8.94 15.35
N GLU A 30 -3.75 -7.86 14.82
CA GLU A 30 -3.78 -6.53 15.41
C GLU A 30 -4.38 -6.52 16.82
N THR A 31 -5.43 -7.31 17.07
CA THR A 31 -6.00 -7.43 18.43
C THR A 31 -4.99 -7.90 19.48
N LYS A 32 -3.95 -8.64 19.06
CA LYS A 32 -2.88 -9.16 19.92
C LYS A 32 -1.67 -8.23 19.97
N VAL A 33 -1.20 -7.77 18.82
CA VAL A 33 0.04 -6.97 18.72
C VAL A 33 -0.20 -5.46 18.95
N LYS A 34 -1.46 -5.03 18.93
CA LYS A 34 -1.90 -3.63 19.11
C LYS A 34 -1.18 -2.62 18.20
N HIS A 35 -0.77 -3.09 17.01
CA HIS A 35 -0.08 -2.29 16.02
C HIS A 35 -0.40 -2.82 14.61
N ASP A 36 -1.04 -1.98 13.82
CA ASP A 36 -1.52 -2.23 12.46
C ASP A 36 -0.42 -2.66 11.46
N VAL A 37 0.70 -1.94 11.38
CA VAL A 37 1.82 -2.24 10.46
C VAL A 37 2.47 -3.58 10.82
N ILE A 38 2.67 -3.86 12.11
CA ILE A 38 3.18 -5.15 12.57
C ILE A 38 2.18 -6.26 12.20
N ALA A 39 0.88 -6.03 12.40
CA ALA A 39 -0.15 -6.99 12.05
C ALA A 39 -0.20 -7.29 10.55
N PHE A 40 -0.07 -6.24 9.71
CA PHE A 40 0.03 -6.35 8.26
C PHE A 40 1.26 -7.17 7.85
N LEU A 41 2.46 -6.81 8.32
CA LEU A 41 3.71 -7.50 7.97
C LEU A 41 3.70 -8.97 8.42
N THR A 42 3.12 -9.24 9.59
CA THR A 42 2.95 -10.60 10.11
C THR A 42 2.04 -11.42 9.18
N SER A 43 0.87 -10.89 8.82
CA SER A 43 -0.08 -11.53 7.90
C SER A 43 0.55 -11.82 6.53
N ILE A 44 1.35 -10.89 6.01
CA ILE A 44 2.09 -11.08 4.76
C ILE A 44 3.15 -12.18 4.91
N THR A 45 3.90 -12.17 6.00
CA THR A 45 4.96 -13.15 6.25
C THR A 45 4.41 -14.57 6.39
N GLU A 46 3.22 -14.76 6.97
CA GLU A 46 2.50 -16.04 7.02
C GLU A 46 2.27 -16.66 5.63
N LYS A 47 2.13 -15.84 4.58
CA LYS A 47 1.86 -16.29 3.20
C LYS A 47 3.09 -16.31 2.30
N ALA A 48 3.92 -15.29 2.38
CA ALA A 48 5.10 -15.13 1.54
C ALA A 48 6.35 -15.85 2.10
N GLY A 49 6.31 -16.30 3.35
CA GLY A 49 7.39 -16.98 4.03
C GLY A 49 8.51 -16.04 4.49
N ILE A 50 9.60 -16.62 5.00
CA ILE A 50 10.67 -15.87 5.70
C ILE A 50 11.32 -14.75 4.87
N LYS A 51 11.28 -14.84 3.53
CA LYS A 51 11.77 -13.77 2.64
C LYS A 51 10.98 -12.47 2.76
N ALA A 52 9.75 -12.50 3.28
CA ALA A 52 8.96 -11.29 3.52
C ALA A 52 9.54 -10.37 4.60
N ARG A 53 10.45 -10.85 5.46
CA ARG A 53 11.15 -10.03 6.46
C ARG A 53 11.88 -8.83 5.85
N TYR A 54 12.26 -8.93 4.58
CA TYR A 54 12.93 -7.87 3.84
C TYR A 54 11.98 -6.72 3.41
N LEU A 55 10.65 -6.83 3.59
CA LEU A 55 9.70 -5.80 3.16
C LEU A 55 9.84 -4.47 3.89
N HIS A 56 10.20 -4.52 5.18
CA HIS A 56 10.23 -3.36 6.07
C HIS A 56 11.65 -3.10 6.63
N GLN A 57 12.66 -3.79 6.08
CA GLN A 57 14.03 -3.67 6.57
C GLN A 57 14.53 -2.23 6.39
N GLY A 58 14.87 -1.58 7.51
CA GLY A 58 15.37 -0.21 7.56
C GLY A 58 14.29 0.87 7.46
N MET A 59 13.01 0.50 7.57
CA MET A 59 11.88 1.43 7.52
C MET A 59 11.23 1.57 8.90
N THR A 60 10.48 2.65 9.08
CA THR A 60 9.54 2.89 10.17
C THR A 60 8.10 2.72 9.67
N SER A 61 7.13 2.77 10.58
CA SER A 61 5.69 2.68 10.23
C SER A 61 5.26 3.83 9.31
N SER A 62 5.74 5.05 9.58
CA SER A 62 5.40 6.25 8.80
C SER A 62 5.85 6.17 7.34
N ASP A 63 6.99 5.53 7.06
CA ASP A 63 7.45 5.35 5.67
C ASP A 63 6.42 4.61 4.81
N VAL A 64 5.68 3.66 5.41
CA VAL A 64 4.61 2.91 4.75
C VAL A 64 3.31 3.71 4.73
N LEU A 65 2.89 4.23 5.90
CA LEU A 65 1.59 4.88 6.07
C LEU A 65 1.52 6.18 5.27
N ASP A 66 2.51 7.06 5.39
CA ASP A 66 2.49 8.39 4.77
C ASP A 66 2.64 8.28 3.26
N THR A 67 3.52 7.40 2.78
CA THR A 67 3.65 7.12 1.34
C THR A 67 2.35 6.54 0.77
N GLY A 68 1.75 5.57 1.48
CA GLY A 68 0.48 4.96 1.08
C GLY A 68 -0.66 5.99 1.03
N PHE A 69 -0.77 6.84 2.05
CA PHE A 69 -1.77 7.88 2.12
C PHE A 69 -1.57 8.95 1.04
N ASN A 70 -0.33 9.36 0.76
CA ASN A 70 -0.02 10.30 -0.33
C ASN A 70 -0.47 9.74 -1.70
N ILE A 71 -0.22 8.45 -1.97
CA ILE A 71 -0.71 7.80 -3.19
C ILE A 71 -2.25 7.89 -3.28
N GLN A 72 -2.96 7.66 -2.18
CA GLN A 72 -4.42 7.78 -2.13
C GLN A 72 -4.89 9.22 -2.36
N LEU A 73 -4.20 10.21 -1.81
CA LEU A 73 -4.51 11.64 -2.02
C LEU A 73 -4.34 12.04 -3.48
N ILE A 74 -3.25 11.61 -4.13
CA ILE A 74 -3.03 11.87 -5.56
C ILE A 74 -4.14 11.22 -6.40
N GLN A 75 -4.51 9.98 -6.10
CA GLN A 75 -5.58 9.28 -6.81
C GLN A 75 -6.94 9.96 -6.62
N SER A 76 -7.25 10.36 -5.39
CA SER A 76 -8.47 11.09 -5.04
C SER A 76 -8.54 12.44 -5.76
N GLY A 77 -7.44 13.19 -5.78
CA GLY A 77 -7.35 14.47 -6.49
C GLY A 77 -7.62 14.33 -8.00
N LYS A 78 -7.13 13.25 -8.63
CA LYS A 78 -7.42 12.98 -10.06
C LYS A 78 -8.91 12.71 -10.32
N ILE A 79 -9.60 12.04 -9.40
CA ILE A 79 -11.05 11.81 -9.51
C ILE A 79 -11.79 13.15 -9.42
N LEU A 80 -11.44 13.97 -8.43
CA LEU A 80 -12.05 15.29 -8.23
C LEU A 80 -11.85 16.21 -9.43
N LEU A 81 -10.63 16.30 -9.96
CA LEU A 81 -10.33 17.10 -11.15
C LEU A 81 -11.17 16.67 -12.35
N LYS A 82 -11.27 15.36 -12.59
CA LYS A 82 -12.10 14.81 -13.68
C LYS A 82 -13.57 15.18 -13.51
N ASP A 83 -14.09 15.18 -12.28
CA ASP A 83 -15.48 15.53 -12.04
C ASP A 83 -15.73 17.04 -12.15
N ILE A 84 -14.77 17.87 -11.73
CA ILE A 84 -14.79 19.33 -11.97
C ILE A 84 -14.83 19.62 -13.47
N ASP A 85 -13.99 18.97 -14.28
CA ASP A 85 -13.97 19.16 -15.74
C ASP A 85 -15.32 18.83 -16.40
N LYS A 86 -16.00 17.76 -15.92
CA LYS A 86 -17.34 17.41 -16.38
C LYS A 86 -18.35 18.51 -16.02
N ILE A 87 -18.31 19.00 -14.78
CA ILE A 87 -19.22 20.06 -14.32
C ILE A 87 -19.01 21.33 -15.15
N LEU A 88 -17.75 21.75 -15.34
CA LEU A 88 -17.41 22.92 -16.15
C LEU A 88 -17.91 22.78 -17.59
N THR A 89 -17.83 21.58 -18.17
CA THR A 89 -18.35 21.28 -19.51
C THR A 89 -19.87 21.47 -19.57
N VAL A 90 -20.62 20.99 -18.57
CA VAL A 90 -22.08 21.15 -18.49
C VAL A 90 -22.45 22.63 -18.32
N LEU A 91 -21.80 23.34 -17.40
CA LEU A 91 -22.06 24.76 -17.17
C LEU A 91 -21.79 25.60 -18.42
N LYS A 92 -20.69 25.34 -19.13
CA LYS A 92 -20.36 26.00 -20.41
C LYS A 92 -21.42 25.77 -21.48
N LYS A 93 -22.07 24.60 -21.50
CA LYS A 93 -23.18 24.31 -22.43
C LYS A 93 -24.44 25.10 -22.07
N GLN A 94 -24.74 25.28 -20.79
CA GLN A 94 -25.94 25.98 -20.31
C GLN A 94 -25.82 27.51 -20.37
N ALA A 95 -24.59 28.04 -20.30
CA ALA A 95 -24.34 29.48 -20.39
C ALA A 95 -24.31 30.02 -21.82
N LYS A 96 -24.48 29.15 -22.82
CA LYS A 96 -24.66 29.51 -24.24
C LYS A 96 -26.13 29.42 -24.60
#